data_AF-A0A1E5L536-F1
#
_entry.id   AF-A0A1E5L536-F1
#
_cell.length_a   1.000
_cell.length_b   1.000
_cell.length_c   1.000
_cell.angle_alpha   90.00
_cell.angle_beta   90.00
_cell.angle_gamma   90.00
#
_symmetry.space_group_name_H-M   'P 1'
#
loop_
_entity.id
_entity.type
_entity.pdbx_description
1 polymer ?
#
loop_
_entity_poly.entity_id
_entity_poly.type
_entity_poly.pdbx_seq_one_letter_code
_entity_poly.pdbx_strand_id
1 'polypeptide(L)'
;MQPVYTPLSFLKRFLMVQEKEVSKSELYQLLEPYDDYFHSVYYMGARDLVDAVLLESSTPFIMEQDVIRLKQFSLQMNNIAYEFLLQIGKPQSLDKIIKQVSKKTKTPIAQIERQLHMDEDVRFVQIYDMDRWLLAEWEIANDEIYQYLIQEQRLETSSNYIYQIMASQIQEKGHPKKLWIPEVDLRFEVFENGKVVLHEHVNNENSENNNEHTDNNEENNEENNENENRQEDVLKQELETIVNYEGEHNMNHNNEVNEVFAEVIKQVAAGVEILKERNDKMSNEVLEFFHENNLEEIHKLMEEKKANLEFQQELIQLIEKWKK
;
A
#
# COMPACT_ATOMS: atom_id res chain seq x y z
N MET A 1 -4.46 1.94 17.30
CA MET A 1 -5.17 2.27 16.05
C MET A 1 -4.21 3.12 15.24
N GLN A 2 -3.87 2.71 14.02
CA GLN A 2 -2.90 3.44 13.19
C GLN A 2 -3.49 4.74 12.64
N PRO A 3 -2.64 5.73 12.31
CA PRO A 3 -3.07 6.90 11.59
C PRO A 3 -3.65 6.55 10.24
N VAL A 4 -4.89 6.96 10.05
CA VAL A 4 -5.54 6.82 8.76
C VAL A 4 -5.45 8.11 7.95
N TYR A 5 -5.38 9.27 8.60
CA TYR A 5 -5.45 10.58 7.95
C TYR A 5 -4.28 11.48 8.34
N THR A 6 -3.90 12.41 7.46
CA THR A 6 -2.99 13.50 7.84
C THR A 6 -3.59 14.38 8.94
N PRO A 7 -2.79 15.11 9.74
CA PRO A 7 -3.32 16.01 10.78
C PRO A 7 -4.40 16.97 10.28
N LEU A 8 -4.14 17.62 9.14
CA LEU A 8 -5.10 18.48 8.45
C LEU A 8 -6.39 17.74 8.10
N SER A 9 -6.26 16.54 7.51
CA SER A 9 -7.38 15.71 7.08
C SER A 9 -8.22 15.17 8.23
N PHE A 10 -7.57 14.80 9.35
CA PHE A 10 -8.25 14.42 10.58
C PHE A 10 -9.11 15.59 11.08
N LEU A 11 -8.52 16.79 11.17
CA LEU A 11 -9.23 17.95 11.70
C LEU A 11 -10.40 18.37 10.80
N LYS A 12 -10.25 18.29 9.46
CA LYS A 12 -11.35 18.50 8.50
C LYS A 12 -12.54 17.59 8.83
N ARG A 13 -12.29 16.27 8.92
CA ARG A 13 -13.35 15.29 9.23
C ARG A 13 -13.98 15.55 10.58
N PHE A 14 -13.15 15.78 11.60
CA PHE A 14 -13.61 16.02 12.95
C PHE A 14 -14.60 17.19 13.00
N LEU A 15 -14.24 18.33 12.41
CA LEU A 15 -15.09 19.52 12.38
C LEU A 15 -16.31 19.38 11.48
N MET A 16 -16.22 18.63 10.37
CA MET A 16 -17.38 18.33 9.52
C MET A 16 -18.47 17.59 10.30
N VAL A 17 -18.10 16.68 11.21
CA VAL A 17 -19.05 15.91 12.03
C VAL A 17 -19.69 16.75 13.13
N GLN A 18 -19.00 17.78 13.64
CA GLN A 18 -19.56 18.61 14.73
C GLN A 18 -20.73 19.50 14.26
N GLU A 19 -20.88 19.73 12.95
CA GLU A 19 -21.92 20.56 12.32
C GLU A 19 -22.07 21.99 12.89
N LYS A 20 -21.12 22.42 13.74
CA LYS A 20 -21.17 23.66 14.52
C LYS A 20 -19.79 24.30 14.53
N GLU A 21 -19.80 25.62 14.66
CA GLU A 21 -18.60 26.41 14.88
C GLU A 21 -18.08 26.16 16.30
N VAL A 22 -16.78 25.95 16.44
CA VAL A 22 -16.14 25.66 17.72
C VAL A 22 -15.06 26.69 18.00
N SER A 23 -14.91 27.07 19.27
CA SER A 23 -13.76 27.90 19.66
C SER A 23 -12.48 27.06 19.66
N LYS A 24 -11.30 27.71 19.54
CA LYS A 24 -10.02 27.00 19.63
C LYS A 24 -9.85 26.27 20.97
N SER A 25 -10.26 26.91 22.07
CA SER A 25 -10.22 26.29 23.40
C SER A 25 -11.16 25.10 23.53
N GLU A 26 -12.36 25.18 22.94
CA GLU A 26 -13.31 24.06 22.90
C GLU A 26 -12.78 22.92 22.05
N LEU A 27 -12.17 23.22 20.89
CA LEU A 27 -11.55 22.23 20.04
C LEU A 27 -10.44 21.46 20.77
N TYR A 28 -9.61 22.11 21.58
CA TYR A 28 -8.63 21.41 22.41
C TYR A 28 -9.27 20.44 23.40
N GLN A 29 -10.36 20.83 24.07
CA GLN A 29 -11.07 19.97 25.02
C GLN A 29 -11.72 18.77 24.31
N LEU A 30 -12.30 19.00 23.14
CA LEU A 30 -12.92 17.95 22.32
C LEU A 30 -11.89 16.95 21.78
N LEU A 31 -10.65 17.40 21.57
CA LEU A 31 -9.56 16.56 21.06
C LEU A 31 -8.68 15.94 22.14
N GLU A 32 -8.80 16.37 23.41
CA GLU A 32 -8.08 15.83 24.56
C GLU A 32 -8.19 14.29 24.70
N PRO A 33 -9.34 13.64 24.45
CA PRO A 33 -9.43 12.18 24.49
C PRO A 33 -8.57 11.44 23.44
N TYR A 34 -8.09 12.15 22.41
CA TYR A 34 -7.26 11.61 21.34
C TYR A 34 -5.78 11.94 21.51
N ASP A 35 -5.38 12.56 22.63
CA ASP A 35 -4.02 13.07 22.83
C ASP A 35 -2.97 11.95 22.80
N ASP A 36 -3.22 10.81 23.44
CA ASP A 36 -2.33 9.62 23.40
C ASP A 36 -2.17 9.11 21.96
N TYR A 37 -3.27 9.09 21.21
CA TYR A 37 -3.25 8.71 19.80
C TYR A 37 -2.35 9.68 19.02
N PHE A 38 -2.54 10.99 19.14
CA PHE A 38 -1.71 11.97 18.43
C PHE A 38 -0.23 11.89 18.79
N HIS A 39 0.11 11.68 20.07
CA HIS A 39 1.50 11.50 20.48
C HIS A 39 2.14 10.27 19.84
N SER A 40 1.43 9.14 19.82
CA SER A 40 1.95 7.90 19.23
C SER A 40 2.12 7.97 17.71
N VAL A 41 1.32 8.83 17.07
CA VAL A 41 1.12 8.83 15.62
C VAL A 41 1.85 9.97 14.92
N TYR A 42 1.70 11.20 15.43
CA TYR A 42 2.24 12.42 14.85
C TYR A 42 3.41 12.99 15.68
N TYR A 43 3.77 12.33 16.78
CA TYR A 43 4.78 12.81 17.73
C TYR A 43 4.49 14.21 18.30
N MET A 44 3.19 14.54 18.44
CA MET A 44 2.72 15.82 18.98
C MET A 44 1.37 15.66 19.70
N GLY A 45 1.09 16.53 20.67
CA GLY A 45 -0.19 16.55 21.36
C GLY A 45 -1.31 17.21 20.55
N ALA A 46 -2.55 17.06 21.00
CA ALA A 46 -3.75 17.62 20.40
C ALA A 46 -3.65 19.14 20.19
N ARG A 47 -3.07 19.85 21.16
CA ARG A 47 -2.90 21.31 21.10
C ARG A 47 -1.92 21.72 20.01
N ASP A 48 -0.75 21.08 19.99
CA ASP A 48 0.30 21.36 19.02
C ASP A 48 -0.16 21.00 17.60
N LEU A 49 -0.92 19.90 17.45
CA LEU A 49 -1.55 19.52 16.20
C LEU A 49 -2.50 20.59 15.67
N VAL A 50 -3.42 21.05 16.51
CA VAL A 50 -4.38 22.09 16.15
C VAL A 50 -3.65 23.39 15.78
N ASP A 51 -2.63 23.76 16.55
CA ASP A 51 -1.85 24.97 16.29
C ASP A 51 -1.07 24.87 14.98
N ALA A 52 -0.41 23.74 14.72
CA ALA A 52 0.31 23.49 13.48
C ALA A 52 -0.63 23.59 12.28
N VAL A 53 -1.77 22.89 12.32
CA VAL A 53 -2.73 22.83 11.22
C VAL A 53 -3.40 24.19 10.96
N LEU A 54 -3.65 24.99 11.99
CA LEU A 54 -4.24 26.33 11.84
C LEU A 54 -3.23 27.38 11.37
N LEU A 55 -1.92 27.13 11.54
CA LEU A 55 -0.84 27.99 11.05
C LEU A 55 -0.44 27.69 9.60
N GLU A 56 -0.88 26.56 9.03
CA GLU A 56 -0.63 26.22 7.62
C GLU A 56 -1.21 27.27 6.68
N SER A 57 -0.43 27.66 5.67
CA SER A 57 -0.82 28.71 4.70
C SER A 57 -2.03 28.33 3.84
N SER A 58 -2.22 27.04 3.59
CA SER A 58 -3.26 26.46 2.71
C SER A 58 -4.30 25.70 3.53
N THR A 59 -4.88 26.39 4.52
CA THR A 59 -5.83 25.78 5.44
C THR A 59 -7.28 26.01 5.00
N PRO A 60 -8.16 24.99 5.11
CA PRO A 60 -9.60 25.12 4.89
C PRO A 60 -10.30 25.81 6.07
N PHE A 61 -9.57 26.20 7.11
CA PHE A 61 -10.13 26.78 8.33
C PHE A 61 -10.09 28.32 8.28
N ILE A 62 -11.19 28.95 8.67
CA ILE A 62 -11.28 30.39 8.89
C ILE A 62 -11.31 30.61 10.40
N MET A 63 -10.38 31.42 10.91
CA MET A 63 -10.32 31.78 12.32
C MET A 63 -10.78 33.24 12.50
N GLU A 64 -11.91 33.44 13.16
CA GLU A 64 -12.46 34.76 13.48
C GLU A 64 -12.71 34.84 14.98
N GLN A 65 -12.03 35.75 15.69
CA GLN A 65 -12.24 35.98 17.13
C GLN A 65 -12.18 34.68 17.97
N ASP A 66 -11.21 33.81 17.67
CA ASP A 66 -11.01 32.49 18.31
C ASP A 66 -12.03 31.40 17.93
N VAL A 67 -12.99 31.71 17.04
CA VAL A 67 -13.94 30.75 16.47
C VAL A 67 -13.39 30.18 15.17
N ILE A 68 -13.43 28.85 15.05
CA ILE A 68 -12.96 28.10 13.89
C ILE A 68 -14.17 27.71 13.04
N ARG A 69 -14.11 28.04 11.75
CA ARG A 69 -15.14 27.72 10.75
C ARG A 69 -14.52 27.01 9.55
N LEU A 70 -15.30 26.17 8.88
CA LEU A 70 -14.91 25.56 7.62
C LEU A 70 -15.17 26.54 6.47
N LYS A 71 -14.14 26.79 5.65
CA LYS A 71 -14.25 27.56 4.41
C LYS A 71 -15.15 26.82 3.43
N GLN A 72 -16.18 27.50 2.92
CA GLN A 72 -16.90 26.99 1.77
C GLN A 72 -16.02 27.15 0.52
N PHE A 73 -15.54 26.02 0.01
CA PHE A 73 -14.66 25.99 -1.16
C PHE A 73 -15.42 25.41 -2.35
N SER A 74 -15.56 26.20 -3.42
CA SER A 74 -16.16 25.75 -4.67
C SER A 74 -15.32 26.24 -5.84
N LEU A 75 -14.21 25.55 -6.09
CA LEU A 75 -13.48 25.69 -7.35
C LEU A 75 -13.97 24.68 -8.37
N GLN A 76 -14.05 25.11 -9.62
CA GLN A 76 -14.47 24.25 -10.73
C GLN A 76 -13.58 23.00 -10.85
N MET A 77 -12.26 23.15 -10.70
CA MET A 77 -11.31 22.02 -10.79
C MET A 77 -11.52 21.02 -9.66
N ASN A 78 -11.74 21.50 -8.43
CA ASN A 78 -12.08 20.67 -7.28
C ASN A 78 -13.41 19.92 -7.49
N ASN A 79 -14.45 20.57 -8.04
CA ASN A 79 -15.71 19.88 -8.33
C ASN A 79 -15.52 18.72 -9.33
N ILE A 80 -14.67 18.92 -10.34
CA ILE A 80 -14.36 17.87 -11.32
C ILE A 80 -13.55 16.73 -10.68
N ALA A 81 -12.60 17.04 -9.79
CA ALA A 81 -11.87 16.04 -9.01
C ALA A 81 -12.79 15.26 -8.07
N TYR A 82 -13.74 15.94 -7.42
CA TYR A 82 -14.74 15.33 -6.55
C TYR A 82 -15.61 14.34 -7.34
N GLU A 83 -16.16 14.76 -8.49
CA GLU A 83 -16.94 13.88 -9.38
C GLU A 83 -16.12 12.67 -9.86
N PHE A 84 -14.83 12.85 -10.15
CA PHE A 84 -13.96 11.76 -10.56
C PHE A 84 -13.77 10.73 -9.44
N LEU A 85 -13.45 11.17 -8.23
CA LEU A 85 -13.32 10.27 -7.08
C LEU A 85 -14.65 9.57 -6.81
N LEU A 86 -15.78 10.29 -6.86
CA LEU A 86 -17.10 9.70 -6.70
C LEU A 86 -17.37 8.59 -7.72
N GLN A 87 -17.03 8.82 -8.99
CA GLN A 87 -17.22 7.85 -10.08
C GLN A 87 -16.33 6.61 -9.93
N ILE A 88 -15.04 6.80 -9.60
CA ILE A 88 -14.08 5.70 -9.44
C ILE A 88 -14.34 4.92 -8.15
N GLY A 89 -14.78 5.62 -7.11
CA GLY A 89 -15.19 5.02 -5.86
C GLY A 89 -14.06 4.37 -5.07
N LYS A 90 -12.82 4.85 -5.22
CA LYS A 90 -11.65 4.42 -4.43
C LYS A 90 -10.63 5.56 -4.35
N PRO A 91 -9.76 5.58 -3.32
CA PRO A 91 -8.71 6.60 -3.21
C PRO A 91 -7.79 6.63 -4.43
N GLN A 92 -7.29 7.81 -4.79
CA GLN A 92 -6.39 8.03 -5.94
C GLN A 92 -5.21 8.93 -5.57
N SER A 93 -4.09 8.77 -6.26
CA SER A 93 -2.97 9.72 -6.13
C SER A 93 -3.30 11.04 -6.79
N LEU A 94 -2.61 12.10 -6.33
CA LEU A 94 -2.82 13.46 -6.85
C LEU A 94 -2.58 13.50 -8.37
N ASP A 95 -1.52 12.84 -8.86
CA ASP A 95 -1.20 12.74 -10.29
C ASP A 95 -2.33 12.15 -11.13
N LYS A 96 -2.96 11.07 -10.64
CA LYS A 96 -4.08 10.43 -11.37
C LYS A 96 -5.29 11.34 -11.42
N ILE A 97 -5.56 12.07 -10.33
CA ILE A 97 -6.64 13.06 -10.26
C ILE A 97 -6.35 14.19 -11.26
N ILE A 98 -5.16 14.77 -11.24
CA ILE A 98 -4.75 15.85 -12.15
C ILE A 98 -4.87 15.42 -13.61
N LYS A 99 -4.33 14.24 -13.97
CA LYS A 99 -4.43 13.69 -15.34
C LYS A 99 -5.88 13.54 -15.78
N GLN A 100 -6.76 13.06 -14.89
CA GLN A 100 -8.18 12.93 -15.23
C GLN A 100 -8.88 14.28 -15.37
N VAL A 101 -8.63 15.21 -14.45
CA VAL A 101 -9.17 16.58 -14.54
C VAL A 101 -8.74 17.22 -15.86
N SER A 102 -7.46 17.09 -16.23
CA SER A 102 -6.89 17.55 -17.50
C SER A 102 -7.60 16.97 -18.70
N LYS A 103 -7.82 15.65 -18.70
CA LYS A 103 -8.54 14.96 -19.77
C LYS A 103 -9.98 15.48 -19.92
N LYS A 104 -10.67 15.73 -18.80
CA LYS A 104 -12.08 16.16 -18.80
C LYS A 104 -12.26 17.63 -19.17
N THR A 105 -11.35 18.52 -18.74
CA THR A 105 -11.42 19.97 -19.03
C THR A 105 -10.68 20.39 -20.29
N LYS A 106 -9.80 19.53 -20.81
CA LYS A 106 -8.80 19.88 -21.85
C LYS A 106 -7.85 21.00 -21.41
N THR A 107 -7.67 21.17 -20.10
CA THR A 107 -6.74 22.15 -19.51
C THR A 107 -5.35 21.52 -19.35
N PRO A 108 -4.25 22.23 -19.63
CA PRO A 108 -2.90 21.72 -19.39
C PRO A 108 -2.64 21.34 -17.92
N ILE A 109 -1.87 20.28 -17.69
CA ILE A 109 -1.54 19.75 -16.34
C ILE A 109 -0.98 20.84 -15.43
N ALA A 110 0.02 21.60 -15.89
CA ALA A 110 0.65 22.67 -15.11
C ALA A 110 -0.32 23.80 -14.70
N GLN A 111 -1.42 23.99 -15.44
CA GLN A 111 -2.45 24.95 -15.05
C GLN A 111 -3.39 24.35 -14.01
N ILE A 112 -3.68 23.05 -14.08
CA ILE A 112 -4.50 22.35 -13.09
C ILE A 112 -3.78 22.27 -11.76
N GLU A 113 -2.49 21.95 -11.73
CA GLU A 113 -1.67 21.94 -10.50
C GLU A 113 -1.75 23.28 -9.74
N ARG A 114 -1.85 24.40 -10.47
CA ARG A 114 -1.98 25.74 -9.88
C ARG A 114 -3.40 26.10 -9.43
N GLN A 115 -4.40 25.32 -9.81
CA GLN A 115 -5.82 25.63 -9.58
C GLN A 115 -6.54 24.57 -8.74
N LEU A 116 -6.00 23.36 -8.66
CA LEU A 116 -6.53 22.25 -7.89
C LEU A 116 -5.95 22.32 -6.48
N HIS A 117 -6.73 22.87 -5.56
CA HIS A 117 -6.34 23.02 -4.16
C HIS A 117 -7.18 22.08 -3.30
N MET A 118 -6.80 20.79 -3.26
CA MET A 118 -7.53 19.78 -2.50
C MET A 118 -7.32 19.94 -0.99
N ASP A 119 -6.15 20.44 -0.56
CA ASP A 119 -5.87 20.76 0.85
C ASP A 119 -6.80 21.83 1.40
N GLU A 120 -7.21 22.81 0.59
CA GLU A 120 -8.12 23.88 1.01
C GLU A 120 -9.61 23.49 0.98
N ASP A 121 -9.94 22.34 0.39
CA ASP A 121 -11.31 21.89 0.23
C ASP A 121 -11.63 20.78 1.23
N VAL A 122 -12.63 21.04 2.07
CA VAL A 122 -13.03 20.16 3.18
C VAL A 122 -13.53 18.79 2.71
N ARG A 123 -13.99 18.69 1.45
CA ARG A 123 -14.50 17.43 0.89
C ARG A 123 -13.40 16.42 0.60
N PHE A 124 -12.14 16.84 0.58
CA PHE A 124 -11.00 15.98 0.31
C PHE A 124 -10.17 15.79 1.56
N VAL A 125 -9.78 14.54 1.77
CA VAL A 125 -8.88 14.13 2.85
C VAL A 125 -7.80 13.25 2.25
N GLN A 126 -6.62 13.32 2.85
CA GLN A 126 -5.44 12.57 2.46
C GLN A 126 -5.14 11.53 3.54
N ILE A 127 -4.72 10.36 3.09
CA ILE A 127 -4.27 9.29 3.97
C ILE A 127 -2.87 9.62 4.50
N TYR A 128 -2.62 9.34 5.78
CA TYR A 128 -1.29 9.57 6.36
C TYR A 128 -0.24 8.66 5.72
N ASP A 129 0.96 9.20 5.50
CA ASP A 129 2.09 8.50 4.85
C ASP A 129 1.78 7.85 3.49
N MET A 130 0.68 8.28 2.85
CA MET A 130 0.32 7.84 1.51
C MET A 130 -0.07 9.05 0.66
N ASP A 131 0.46 9.13 -0.57
CA ASP A 131 -0.07 10.08 -1.56
C ASP A 131 -1.39 9.55 -2.15
N ARG A 132 -2.41 9.42 -1.29
CA ARG A 132 -3.74 8.96 -1.68
C ARG A 132 -4.80 9.86 -1.07
N TRP A 133 -5.61 10.39 -1.97
CA TRP A 133 -6.73 11.25 -1.68
C TRP A 133 -8.04 10.51 -1.78
N LEU A 134 -8.95 10.82 -0.87
CA LEU A 134 -10.30 10.30 -0.82
C LEU A 134 -11.31 11.37 -0.41
N LEU A 135 -12.60 11.05 -0.51
CA LEU A 135 -13.65 11.95 -0.09
C LEU A 135 -13.83 11.89 1.43
N ALA A 136 -14.02 13.04 2.07
CA ALA A 136 -14.19 13.18 3.52
C ALA A 136 -15.40 12.41 4.05
N GLU A 137 -16.44 12.30 3.22
CA GLU A 137 -17.65 11.52 3.51
C GLU A 137 -17.41 10.01 3.45
N TRP A 138 -16.36 9.50 2.81
CA TRP A 138 -16.10 8.07 2.80
C TRP A 138 -15.55 7.60 4.15
N GLU A 139 -15.93 6.41 4.57
CA GLU A 139 -15.51 5.81 5.84
C GLU A 139 -14.57 4.63 5.57
N ILE A 140 -13.56 4.46 6.41
CA ILE A 140 -12.64 3.33 6.31
C ILE A 140 -13.14 2.26 7.28
N ALA A 141 -13.44 1.09 6.75
CA ALA A 141 -14.14 0.01 7.43
C ALA A 141 -13.22 -1.16 7.81
N ASN A 142 -11.92 -0.89 7.96
CA ASN A 142 -10.94 -1.92 8.30
C ASN A 142 -11.27 -2.57 9.66
N ASP A 143 -11.75 -1.78 10.63
CA ASP A 143 -12.17 -2.28 11.95
C ASP A 143 -13.36 -3.22 11.84
N GLU A 144 -14.42 -2.82 11.12
CA GLU A 144 -15.60 -3.67 10.94
C GLU A 144 -15.26 -4.97 10.21
N ILE A 145 -14.38 -4.91 9.21
CA ILE A 145 -13.90 -6.09 8.48
C ILE A 145 -13.10 -7.00 9.41
N TYR A 146 -12.18 -6.43 10.19
CA TYR A 146 -11.37 -7.20 11.14
C TYR A 146 -12.26 -7.90 12.16
N GLN A 147 -13.18 -7.17 12.79
CA GLN A 147 -14.10 -7.73 13.78
C GLN A 147 -14.98 -8.83 13.18
N TYR A 148 -15.48 -8.62 11.96
CA TYR A 148 -16.26 -9.64 11.26
C TYR A 148 -15.47 -10.94 11.04
N LEU A 149 -14.23 -10.83 10.54
CA LEU A 149 -13.40 -12.00 10.24
C LEU A 149 -12.96 -12.75 11.51
N ILE A 150 -12.67 -12.02 12.60
CA ILE A 150 -12.37 -12.62 13.91
C ILE A 150 -13.61 -13.34 14.48
N GLN A 151 -14.80 -12.75 14.39
CA GLN A 151 -16.05 -13.39 14.83
C GLN A 151 -16.34 -14.69 14.06
N GLU A 152 -16.04 -14.71 12.76
CA GLU A 152 -16.15 -15.88 11.90
C GLU A 152 -14.98 -16.87 12.06
N GLN A 153 -14.02 -16.60 12.95
CA GLN A 153 -12.81 -17.40 13.18
C GLN A 153 -11.98 -17.63 11.89
N ARG A 154 -11.95 -16.62 11.01
CA ARG A 154 -11.20 -16.64 9.74
C ARG A 154 -9.95 -15.79 9.86
N LEU A 155 -8.82 -16.46 10.12
CA LEU A 155 -7.50 -15.82 10.10
C LEU A 155 -6.93 -15.64 8.70
N GLU A 156 -7.46 -16.36 7.71
CA GLU A 156 -7.06 -16.22 6.31
C GLU A 156 -8.28 -16.14 5.40
N THR A 157 -8.21 -15.30 4.37
CA THR A 157 -9.28 -15.16 3.37
C THR A 157 -8.73 -14.63 2.04
N SER A 158 -9.61 -14.32 1.10
CA SER A 158 -9.26 -13.61 -0.13
C SER A 158 -9.84 -12.21 -0.15
N SER A 159 -9.17 -11.28 -0.82
CA SER A 159 -9.66 -9.92 -1.06
C SER A 159 -11.06 -9.93 -1.70
N ASN A 160 -11.32 -10.88 -2.61
CA ASN A 160 -12.62 -11.05 -3.25
C ASN A 160 -13.74 -11.35 -2.25
N TYR A 161 -13.47 -12.19 -1.26
CA TYR A 161 -14.43 -12.47 -0.18
C TYR A 161 -14.67 -11.22 0.67
N ILE A 162 -13.62 -10.45 0.98
CA ILE A 162 -13.76 -9.18 1.71
C ILE A 162 -14.65 -8.21 0.94
N TYR A 163 -14.45 -8.03 -0.36
CA TYR A 163 -15.32 -7.19 -1.17
C TYR A 163 -16.78 -7.68 -1.21
N GLN A 164 -17.01 -9.00 -1.16
CA GLN A 164 -18.35 -9.57 -1.07
C GLN A 164 -19.04 -9.27 0.27
N ILE A 165 -18.35 -9.44 1.40
CA ILE A 165 -18.91 -9.10 2.72
C ILE A 165 -19.10 -7.59 2.87
N MET A 166 -18.20 -6.78 2.29
CA MET A 166 -18.37 -5.34 2.26
C MET A 166 -19.68 -4.97 1.57
N ALA A 167 -19.93 -5.52 0.39
CA ALA A 167 -21.13 -5.21 -0.39
C ALA A 167 -22.42 -5.76 0.22
N SER A 168 -22.37 -6.87 0.95
CA SER A 168 -23.56 -7.57 1.45
C SER A 168 -23.90 -7.30 2.91
N GLN A 169 -22.91 -7.01 3.75
CA GLN A 169 -23.08 -6.93 5.21
C GLN A 169 -22.60 -5.63 5.84
N ILE A 170 -21.51 -5.05 5.33
CA ILE A 170 -20.89 -3.86 5.96
C ILE A 170 -21.41 -2.55 5.36
N GLN A 171 -21.63 -2.52 4.04
CA GLN A 171 -22.15 -1.34 3.35
C GLN A 171 -23.66 -1.22 3.58
N GLU A 172 -24.05 -0.25 4.40
CA GLU A 172 -25.46 0.08 4.62
C GLU A 172 -26.01 0.95 3.49
N LYS A 173 -27.29 0.73 3.14
CA LYS A 173 -27.97 1.50 2.09
C LYS A 173 -28.26 2.93 2.58
N GLY A 174 -27.83 3.93 1.83
CA GLY A 174 -28.05 5.34 2.16
C GLY A 174 -27.03 5.91 3.14
N HIS A 175 -26.09 5.10 3.62
CA HIS A 175 -24.95 5.55 4.41
C HIS A 175 -23.78 5.93 3.52
N PRO A 176 -22.78 6.65 4.06
CA PRO A 176 -21.60 6.98 3.31
C PRO A 176 -20.86 5.73 2.83
N LYS A 177 -20.08 5.88 1.76
CA LYS A 177 -19.36 4.77 1.16
C LYS A 177 -18.27 4.28 2.11
N LYS A 178 -18.26 2.97 2.36
CA LYS A 178 -17.23 2.31 3.15
C LYS A 178 -16.12 1.75 2.26
N LEU A 179 -14.89 1.87 2.72
CA LEU A 179 -13.68 1.46 2.02
C LEU A 179 -12.87 0.49 2.87
N TRP A 180 -12.28 -0.50 2.22
CA TRP A 180 -11.25 -1.33 2.80
C TRP A 180 -9.90 -0.88 2.23
N ILE A 181 -9.01 -0.47 3.11
CA ILE A 181 -7.67 0.01 2.77
C ILE A 181 -6.70 -0.75 3.67
N PRO A 182 -6.41 -2.02 3.38
CA PRO A 182 -5.55 -2.84 4.23
C PRO A 182 -4.13 -2.28 4.37
N GLU A 183 -3.67 -1.46 3.41
CA GLU A 183 -2.33 -0.88 3.40
C GLU A 183 -2.06 0.08 4.56
N VAL A 184 -3.10 0.61 5.21
CA VAL A 184 -2.99 1.51 6.38
C VAL A 184 -3.18 0.78 7.71
N ASP A 185 -3.24 -0.55 7.69
CA ASP A 185 -3.60 -1.34 8.86
C ASP A 185 -2.79 -2.63 8.96
N LEU A 186 -1.81 -2.63 9.87
CA LEU A 186 -0.89 -3.74 10.12
C LEU A 186 -1.58 -5.05 10.52
N ARG A 187 -2.86 -5.04 10.89
CA ARG A 187 -3.61 -6.26 11.16
C ARG A 187 -3.87 -7.08 9.90
N PHE A 188 -3.75 -6.48 8.72
CA PHE A 188 -3.96 -7.13 7.44
C PHE A 188 -2.65 -7.24 6.67
N GLU A 189 -2.33 -8.44 6.22
CA GLU A 189 -1.27 -8.68 5.24
C GLU A 189 -1.91 -9.17 3.94
N VAL A 190 -1.68 -8.44 2.85
CA VAL A 190 -2.28 -8.73 1.55
C VAL A 190 -1.18 -9.16 0.57
N PHE A 191 -1.29 -10.39 0.08
CA PHE A 191 -0.36 -10.96 -0.89
C PHE A 191 -0.79 -10.64 -2.33
N GLU A 192 0.15 -10.71 -3.28
CA GLU A 192 -0.10 -10.39 -4.69
C GLU A 192 -1.21 -11.25 -5.33
N ASN A 193 -1.35 -12.49 -4.87
CA ASN A 193 -2.41 -13.40 -5.32
C ASN A 193 -3.80 -13.07 -4.74
N GLY A 194 -3.92 -11.99 -3.96
CA GLY A 194 -5.14 -11.57 -3.29
C GLY A 194 -5.49 -12.38 -2.04
N LYS A 195 -4.58 -13.22 -1.53
CA LYS A 195 -4.71 -13.80 -0.19
C LYS A 195 -4.54 -12.70 0.85
N VAL A 196 -5.36 -12.76 1.90
CA VAL A 196 -5.34 -11.84 3.05
C VAL A 196 -5.14 -12.68 4.31
N VAL A 197 -4.13 -12.34 5.10
CA VAL A 197 -3.85 -12.95 6.41
C VAL A 197 -4.09 -11.91 7.50
N LEU A 198 -4.74 -12.33 8.58
CA LEU A 198 -5.02 -11.51 9.74
C LEU A 198 -4.00 -11.78 10.82
N HIS A 199 -3.39 -10.72 11.33
CA HIS A 199 -2.52 -10.76 12.49
C HIS A 199 -3.35 -10.45 13.74
N GLU A 200 -3.33 -11.36 14.72
CA GLU A 200 -3.86 -11.03 16.04
C GLU A 200 -2.93 -10.01 16.69
N HIS A 201 -3.49 -8.94 17.26
CA HIS A 201 -2.72 -8.07 18.13
C HIS A 201 -2.27 -8.91 19.34
N VAL A 202 -1.04 -9.42 19.29
CA VAL A 202 -0.35 -9.85 20.50
C VAL A 202 -0.18 -8.58 21.32
N ASN A 203 -0.92 -8.46 22.42
CA ASN A 203 -0.66 -7.46 23.45
C ASN A 203 0.73 -7.76 24.03
N ASN A 204 1.78 -7.27 23.36
CA ASN A 204 3.15 -7.34 23.84
C ASN A 204 3.37 -6.21 24.86
N GLU A 205 2.73 -6.32 26.02
CA GLU A 205 3.39 -5.88 27.25
C GLU A 205 4.48 -6.92 27.55
N ASN A 206 5.66 -6.69 27.01
CA ASN A 206 6.98 -7.25 27.37
C ASN A 206 7.80 -7.55 26.12
N SER A 207 8.53 -6.54 25.63
CA SER A 207 9.82 -6.73 24.94
C SER A 207 10.55 -5.40 24.88
N GLU A 208 10.95 -4.89 26.06
CA GLU A 208 12.13 -4.03 26.14
C GLU A 208 13.38 -4.93 26.18
N ASN A 209 14.45 -4.40 25.57
CA ASN A 209 15.85 -4.83 25.59
C ASN A 209 16.29 -5.82 24.49
N ASN A 210 16.85 -5.27 23.40
CA ASN A 210 18.30 -5.10 23.35
C ASN A 210 18.73 -4.06 22.29
N ASN A 211 19.47 -3.05 22.76
CA ASN A 211 20.27 -2.13 21.96
C ASN A 211 21.56 -2.82 21.46
N GLU A 212 22.05 -2.39 20.30
CA GLU A 212 23.41 -1.83 20.05
C GLU A 212 23.52 -1.49 18.55
N HIS A 213 23.47 -0.22 18.16
CA HIS A 213 24.61 0.69 17.89
C HIS A 213 25.62 0.19 16.84
N THR A 214 25.66 0.85 15.67
CA THR A 214 26.93 1.31 15.05
C THR A 214 26.66 2.50 14.12
N ASP A 215 27.41 3.58 14.33
CA ASP A 215 27.47 4.82 13.55
C ASP A 215 28.32 4.69 12.26
N ASN A 216 27.98 5.56 11.29
CA ASN A 216 28.80 6.21 10.26
C ASN A 216 29.49 5.39 9.14
N ASN A 217 29.12 5.67 7.88
CA ASN A 217 29.99 6.40 6.93
C ASN A 217 29.29 6.67 5.58
N GLU A 218 29.32 7.93 5.14
CA GLU A 218 29.20 8.34 3.74
C GLU A 218 30.57 8.15 3.04
N GLU A 219 30.56 7.59 1.82
CA GLU A 219 31.20 8.12 0.59
C GLU A 219 31.44 7.01 -0.45
N ASN A 220 30.96 7.28 -1.68
CA ASN A 220 31.45 6.88 -3.00
C ASN A 220 31.77 5.40 -3.32
N ASN A 221 31.12 4.86 -4.36
CA ASN A 221 31.82 4.48 -5.59
C ASN A 221 30.85 4.07 -6.71
N GLU A 222 31.03 4.73 -7.86
CA GLU A 222 30.72 4.22 -9.19
C GLU A 222 31.59 2.96 -9.49
N GLU A 223 31.12 2.14 -10.44
CA GLU A 223 31.69 0.91 -11.01
C GLU A 223 31.07 -0.42 -10.52
N ASN A 224 30.24 -1.03 -11.37
CA ASN A 224 30.33 -2.46 -11.73
C ASN A 224 29.25 -2.86 -12.76
N ASN A 225 29.64 -2.96 -14.03
CA ASN A 225 28.78 -3.43 -15.13
C ASN A 225 29.32 -4.72 -15.79
N GLU A 226 30.12 -5.53 -15.07
CA GLU A 226 30.73 -6.75 -15.62
C GLU A 226 30.35 -8.06 -14.87
N ASN A 227 29.44 -8.00 -13.88
CA ASN A 227 29.11 -9.18 -13.05
C ASN A 227 27.88 -10.00 -13.49
N GLU A 228 27.04 -9.49 -14.40
CA GLU A 228 25.77 -10.15 -14.76
C GLU A 228 25.96 -11.40 -15.64
N ASN A 229 26.99 -11.47 -16.47
CA ASN A 229 27.24 -12.65 -17.33
C ASN A 229 27.83 -13.86 -16.59
N ARG A 230 28.33 -13.71 -15.36
CA ARG A 230 28.88 -14.84 -14.57
C ARG A 230 27.84 -15.55 -13.71
N GLN A 231 26.75 -14.88 -13.34
CA GLN A 231 25.66 -15.51 -12.58
C GLN A 231 24.82 -16.46 -13.45
N GLU A 232 24.69 -16.17 -14.76
CA GLU A 232 23.87 -16.97 -15.67
C GLU A 232 24.47 -18.36 -15.96
N ASP A 233 25.80 -18.48 -16.02
CA ASP A 233 26.50 -19.76 -16.26
C ASP A 233 26.53 -20.67 -15.02
N VAL A 234 26.54 -20.10 -13.81
CA VAL A 234 26.49 -20.87 -12.55
C VAL A 234 25.07 -21.42 -12.32
N LEU A 235 24.03 -20.62 -12.58
CA LEU A 235 22.63 -21.07 -12.45
C LEU A 235 22.28 -22.18 -13.45
N LYS A 236 22.78 -22.12 -14.69
CA LYS A 236 22.52 -23.16 -15.69
C LYS A 236 23.05 -24.53 -15.26
N GLN A 237 24.19 -24.58 -14.57
CA GLN A 237 24.82 -25.82 -14.14
C GLN A 237 24.16 -26.45 -12.90
N GLU A 238 23.63 -25.64 -11.98
CA GLU A 238 22.87 -26.13 -10.82
C GLU A 238 21.47 -26.64 -11.21
N LEU A 239 20.83 -26.03 -12.21
CA LEU A 239 19.49 -26.41 -12.70
C LEU A 239 19.45 -27.77 -13.42
N GLU A 240 20.48 -28.14 -14.19
CA GLU A 240 20.56 -29.46 -14.83
C GLU A 240 20.63 -30.62 -13.81
N THR A 241 21.09 -30.32 -12.59
CA THR A 241 21.15 -31.30 -11.49
C THR A 241 19.79 -31.49 -10.81
N ILE A 242 18.89 -30.49 -10.90
CA ILE A 242 17.57 -30.52 -10.25
C ILE A 242 16.53 -31.27 -11.10
N VAL A 243 16.65 -31.23 -12.44
CA VAL A 243 15.67 -31.80 -13.38
C VAL A 243 15.81 -33.31 -13.58
N ASN A 244 16.95 -33.92 -13.23
CA ASN A 244 17.19 -35.37 -13.40
C ASN A 244 16.76 -36.25 -12.20
N TYR A 245 15.93 -35.74 -11.29
CA TYR A 245 15.46 -36.52 -10.13
C TYR A 245 14.23 -37.38 -10.45
N GLU A 246 14.35 -38.26 -11.45
CA GLU A 246 13.48 -39.43 -11.57
C GLU A 246 14.14 -40.62 -10.89
N GLY A 247 13.64 -40.96 -9.71
CA GLY A 247 13.75 -42.32 -9.16
C GLY A 247 15.09 -42.67 -8.54
N GLU A 248 15.15 -42.62 -7.21
CA GLU A 248 15.54 -43.74 -6.35
C GLU A 248 15.78 -43.19 -4.94
N HIS A 249 14.76 -43.20 -4.07
CA HIS A 249 15.02 -43.49 -2.67
C HIS A 249 13.84 -44.18 -1.98
N ASN A 250 14.25 -45.25 -1.32
CA ASN A 250 13.53 -46.25 -0.57
C ASN A 250 13.34 -45.71 0.85
N MET A 251 12.13 -45.80 1.44
CA MET A 251 11.86 -46.19 2.84
C MET A 251 10.48 -45.74 3.34
N ASN A 252 9.78 -46.73 3.87
CA ASN A 252 8.54 -46.68 4.66
C ASN A 252 8.53 -45.59 5.75
N HIS A 253 7.54 -44.69 5.72
CA HIS A 253 6.44 -44.49 6.71
C HIS A 253 5.75 -43.14 6.41
N ASN A 254 4.40 -43.11 6.35
CA ASN A 254 3.49 -41.99 6.05
C ASN A 254 3.32 -41.60 4.56
N ASN A 255 2.42 -42.31 3.86
CA ASN A 255 2.21 -42.16 2.41
C ASN A 255 1.42 -40.89 1.98
N GLU A 256 0.58 -40.28 2.82
CA GLU A 256 -0.24 -39.13 2.37
C GLU A 256 0.49 -37.78 2.47
N VAL A 257 1.35 -37.57 3.47
CA VAL A 257 2.09 -36.31 3.65
C VAL A 257 3.21 -36.17 2.61
N ASN A 258 3.80 -37.29 2.19
CA ASN A 258 4.88 -37.31 1.20
C ASN A 258 4.37 -37.04 -0.23
N GLU A 259 3.13 -37.39 -0.55
CA GLU A 259 2.56 -37.19 -1.90
C GLU A 259 2.23 -35.72 -2.14
N VAL A 260 1.64 -35.03 -1.15
CA VAL A 260 1.40 -33.58 -1.21
C VAL A 260 2.72 -32.81 -1.30
N PHE A 261 3.73 -33.21 -0.53
CA PHE A 261 5.04 -32.57 -0.55
C PHE A 261 5.76 -32.75 -1.89
N ALA A 262 5.72 -33.96 -2.47
CA ALA A 262 6.26 -34.22 -3.79
C ALA A 262 5.57 -33.39 -4.90
N GLU A 263 4.25 -33.25 -4.82
CA GLU A 263 3.48 -32.45 -5.76
C GLU A 263 3.79 -30.95 -5.63
N VAL A 264 3.99 -30.44 -4.41
CA VAL A 264 4.42 -29.04 -4.19
C VAL A 264 5.82 -28.81 -4.77
N ILE A 265 6.78 -29.71 -4.54
CA ILE A 265 8.13 -29.60 -5.13
C ILE A 265 8.05 -29.60 -6.66
N LYS A 266 7.20 -30.45 -7.25
CA LYS A 266 7.00 -30.53 -8.69
C LYS A 266 6.40 -29.23 -9.26
N GLN A 267 5.44 -28.63 -8.56
CA GLN A 267 4.83 -27.36 -8.97
C GLN A 267 5.81 -26.19 -8.87
N VAL A 268 6.63 -26.15 -7.81
CA VAL A 268 7.68 -25.13 -7.67
C VAL A 268 8.75 -25.29 -8.75
N ALA A 269 9.17 -26.52 -9.07
CA ALA A 269 10.11 -26.79 -10.16
C ALA A 269 9.54 -26.38 -11.53
N ALA A 270 8.26 -26.65 -11.79
CA ALA A 270 7.59 -26.17 -13.01
C ALA A 270 7.53 -24.64 -13.08
N GLY A 271 7.31 -23.96 -11.95
CA GLY A 271 7.35 -22.50 -11.85
C GLY A 271 8.73 -21.92 -12.18
N VAL A 272 9.80 -22.56 -11.71
CA VAL A 272 11.18 -22.18 -12.06
C VAL A 272 11.43 -22.29 -13.57
N GLU A 273 10.95 -23.33 -14.23
CA GLU A 273 11.11 -23.48 -15.69
C GLU A 273 10.33 -22.43 -16.49
N ILE A 274 9.14 -22.03 -16.01
CA ILE A 274 8.36 -20.93 -16.62
C ILE A 274 9.11 -19.60 -16.52
N LEU A 275 9.68 -19.31 -15.36
CA LEU A 275 10.47 -18.09 -15.16
C LEU A 275 11.72 -18.08 -16.06
N LYS A 276 12.34 -19.24 -16.26
CA LYS A 276 13.49 -19.40 -17.16
C LYS A 276 13.10 -19.13 -18.61
N GLU A 277 12.00 -19.72 -19.08
CA GLU A 277 11.48 -19.47 -20.43
C GLU A 277 11.13 -17.98 -20.63
N ARG A 278 10.60 -17.31 -19.60
CA ARG A 278 10.33 -15.86 -19.64
C ARG A 278 11.62 -15.06 -19.77
N ASN A 279 12.66 -15.38 -19.01
CA ASN A 279 13.96 -14.69 -19.08
C ASN A 279 14.66 -14.89 -20.44
N ASP A 280 14.55 -16.07 -21.03
CA ASP A 280 15.08 -16.36 -22.37
C ASP A 280 14.34 -15.52 -23.44
N LYS A 281 13.01 -15.37 -23.32
CA LYS A 281 12.20 -14.53 -24.23
C LYS A 281 12.49 -13.05 -24.08
N MET A 282 12.73 -12.57 -22.86
CA MET A 282 13.08 -11.16 -22.61
C MET A 282 14.31 -10.72 -23.40
N SER A 283 15.31 -11.60 -23.56
CA SER A 283 16.51 -11.27 -24.34
C SER A 283 16.19 -10.95 -25.82
N ASN A 284 15.14 -11.55 -26.38
CA ASN A 284 14.64 -11.22 -27.73
C ASN A 284 13.79 -9.93 -27.72
N GLU A 285 12.99 -9.70 -26.68
CA GLU A 285 12.18 -8.48 -26.52
C GLU A 285 13.06 -7.22 -26.36
N VAL A 286 14.22 -7.32 -25.69
CA VAL A 286 15.20 -6.23 -25.65
C VAL A 286 15.68 -5.86 -27.05
N LEU A 287 15.93 -6.85 -27.92
CA LEU A 287 16.37 -6.59 -29.30
C LEU A 287 15.25 -5.92 -30.11
N GLU A 288 13.99 -6.32 -29.91
CA GLU A 288 12.84 -5.67 -30.55
C GLU A 288 12.69 -4.22 -30.10
N PHE A 289 12.69 -3.93 -28.80
CA PHE A 289 12.60 -2.56 -28.29
C PHE A 289 13.81 -1.70 -28.63
N PHE A 290 14.99 -2.32 -28.80
CA PHE A 290 16.18 -1.62 -29.28
C PHE A 290 16.02 -1.17 -30.74
N HIS A 291 15.42 -2.00 -31.60
CA HIS A 291 15.10 -1.62 -32.98
C HIS A 291 14.05 -0.49 -33.06
N GLU A 292 13.19 -0.39 -32.05
CA GLU A 292 12.18 0.67 -31.91
C GLU A 292 12.69 1.94 -31.21
N ASN A 293 13.96 1.98 -30.77
CA ASN A 293 14.54 3.05 -29.96
C ASN A 293 13.75 3.33 -28.65
N ASN A 294 13.11 2.30 -28.09
CA ASN A 294 12.30 2.43 -26.89
C ASN A 294 13.11 2.07 -25.64
N LEU A 295 13.97 3.01 -25.21
CA LEU A 295 14.86 2.83 -24.06
C LEU A 295 14.13 2.66 -22.73
N GLU A 296 12.93 3.23 -22.60
CA GLU A 296 12.12 3.14 -21.38
C GLU A 296 11.59 1.71 -21.17
N GLU A 297 11.08 1.08 -22.22
CA GLU A 297 10.64 -0.33 -22.14
C GLU A 297 11.82 -1.28 -21.97
N ILE A 298 13.01 -0.99 -22.54
CA ILE A 298 14.22 -1.77 -22.26
C ILE A 298 14.58 -1.72 -20.78
N HIS A 299 14.58 -0.54 -20.17
CA HIS A 299 14.91 -0.39 -18.74
C HIS A 299 13.96 -1.20 -17.86
N LYS A 300 12.66 -1.07 -18.13
CA LYS A 300 11.61 -1.82 -17.43
C LYS A 300 11.77 -3.33 -17.60
N LEU A 301 12.13 -3.78 -18.81
CA LEU A 301 12.37 -5.20 -19.08
C LEU A 301 13.63 -5.73 -18.36
N MET A 302 14.67 -4.90 -18.21
CA MET A 302 15.86 -5.26 -17.43
C MET A 302 15.57 -5.35 -15.92
N GLU A 303 14.77 -4.44 -15.37
CA GLU A 303 14.31 -4.54 -13.98
C GLU A 303 13.45 -5.79 -13.75
N GLU A 304 12.55 -6.12 -14.68
CA GLU A 304 11.74 -7.35 -14.64
C GLU A 304 12.65 -8.60 -14.71
N LYS A 305 13.65 -8.60 -15.61
CA LYS A 305 14.62 -9.70 -15.73
C LYS A 305 15.41 -9.90 -14.45
N LYS A 306 15.86 -8.81 -13.81
CA LYS A 306 16.60 -8.84 -12.54
C LYS A 306 15.74 -9.44 -11.42
N ALA A 307 14.51 -8.95 -11.25
CA ALA A 307 13.58 -9.48 -10.25
C ALA A 307 13.27 -10.97 -10.47
N ASN A 308 13.09 -11.39 -11.73
CA ASN A 308 12.87 -12.79 -12.06
C ASN A 308 14.07 -13.68 -11.73
N LEU A 309 15.31 -13.20 -11.94
CA LEU A 309 16.52 -13.94 -11.60
C LEU A 309 16.71 -14.10 -10.09
N GLU A 310 16.47 -13.02 -9.32
CA GLU A 310 16.52 -13.06 -7.86
C GLU A 310 15.48 -14.06 -7.31
N PHE A 311 14.24 -13.99 -7.81
CA PHE A 311 13.19 -14.92 -7.40
C PHE A 311 13.46 -16.38 -7.80
N GLN A 312 14.04 -16.63 -8.98
CA GLN A 312 14.48 -17.97 -9.38
C GLN A 312 15.51 -18.54 -8.40
N GLN A 313 16.50 -17.74 -7.97
CA GLN A 313 17.52 -18.18 -7.01
C GLN A 313 16.90 -18.55 -5.67
N GLU A 314 15.93 -17.76 -5.18
CA GLU A 314 15.20 -18.07 -3.94
C GLU A 314 14.43 -19.38 -4.04
N LEU A 315 13.75 -19.63 -5.16
CA LEU A 315 13.00 -20.88 -5.38
C LEU A 315 13.94 -22.10 -5.46
N ILE A 316 15.10 -21.95 -6.10
CA ILE A 316 16.11 -23.02 -6.17
C ILE A 316 16.64 -23.35 -4.77
N GLN A 317 17.01 -22.33 -3.98
CA GLN A 317 17.47 -22.51 -2.59
C GLN A 317 16.38 -23.16 -1.71
N LEU A 318 15.11 -22.80 -1.93
CA LEU A 318 13.98 -23.39 -1.24
C LEU A 318 13.84 -24.89 -1.56
N ILE A 319 13.92 -25.25 -2.85
CA ILE A 319 13.89 -26.65 -3.30
C ILE A 319 15.05 -27.44 -2.67
N GLU A 320 16.27 -26.90 -2.65
CA GLU A 320 17.42 -27.58 -2.06
C GLU A 320 17.29 -27.78 -0.54
N LYS A 321 16.76 -26.78 0.16
CA LYS A 321 16.50 -26.84 1.60
C LYS A 321 15.44 -27.89 1.93
N TRP A 322 14.49 -28.12 1.04
CA TRP A 322 13.43 -29.12 1.18
C TRP A 322 13.83 -30.53 0.74
N LYS A 323 14.94 -30.67 0.01
CA LYS A 323 15.54 -31.96 -0.35
C LYS A 323 16.44 -32.55 0.75
N LYS A 324 16.91 -31.74 1.71
CA LYS A 324 17.68 -32.16 2.88
C LYS A 324 16.76 -32.55 4.04
#